data_AF-A0A6V8CSH7-F1
#
_entry.id   AF-A0A6V8CSH7-F1
#
_cell.length_a   1.000
_cell.length_b   1.000
_cell.length_c   1.000
_cell.angle_alpha   90.00
_cell.angle_beta   90.00
_cell.angle_gamma   90.00
#
_symmetry.space_group_name_H-M   'P 1'
#
loop_
_entity.id
_entity.type
_entity.pdbx_description
1 polymer ?
#
loop_
_entity_poly.entity_id
_entity_poly.type
_entity_poly.pdbx_seq_one_letter_code
_entity_poly.pdbx_strand_id
1 'polypeptide(L)'
;MMQYKHETAVKAPRQTVWEWHNREGAFDRLTPPWEVMETLSAPPDLSPGGRRVMRFPLLGPIKGRWIAEHTDLIEGEMFADRMVRGPFKRWWHTHRFVEKDDLTIVEDEINYDVPMGFLGRLFGGRMAKKRIRQMFTAREKGLINDITRHMEFENTPRKRVLVVGGSGLIGSNLIPFLDCMGHEVLQLVRREASHPRHRFWDPKNGVLDTAHLENIDAVIHLGGVGIGDKRWTKKRKTAIIESRRKSVTLLAEKMAGMESPPEVFIVASAIGYYGDRGDEGLDESSERGDGFLPETVEMWEASADAARAASIRTIHLRSGIVMSPLGGALGRMLLPFKLGGGGPIGNGKQWFSWISMNDHIAAIQHLMMTPECEGAFNLTSPNPVRQKQFARVLGRVLRRPAFIPLPGFVLRIVFGELARPLLLEGQKVHPHRLLESGFEFRTPNLEESLRDILGAWKPNSTSL
;
A
#
# COMPACT_ATOMS: atom_id res chain seq x y z
N MET A 1 -34.59 -9.59 -8.78
CA MET A 1 -33.24 -9.21 -9.22
C MET A 1 -33.12 -7.71 -9.09
N MET A 2 -32.15 -7.24 -8.32
CA MET A 2 -31.80 -5.82 -8.25
C MET A 2 -30.66 -5.55 -9.21
N GLN A 3 -30.70 -4.38 -9.85
CA GLN A 3 -29.67 -3.92 -10.76
C GLN A 3 -28.96 -2.71 -10.15
N TYR A 4 -27.64 -2.66 -10.31
CA TYR A 4 -26.82 -1.48 -10.02
C TYR A 4 -25.92 -1.24 -11.23
N LYS A 5 -25.82 0.02 -11.65
CA LYS A 5 -24.93 0.45 -12.72
C LYS A 5 -24.00 1.53 -12.19
N HIS A 6 -22.78 1.53 -12.69
CA HIS A 6 -21.79 2.54 -12.40
C HIS A 6 -20.89 2.72 -13.63
N GLU A 7 -20.50 3.96 -13.87
CA GLU A 7 -19.63 4.33 -14.97
C GLU A 7 -18.42 5.04 -14.39
N THR A 8 -17.23 4.66 -14.82
CA THR A 8 -15.99 5.34 -14.51
C THR A 8 -15.41 5.88 -15.80
N ALA A 9 -15.25 7.20 -15.91
CA ALA A 9 -14.55 7.82 -17.03
C ALA A 9 -13.04 7.87 -16.74
N VAL A 10 -12.25 7.29 -17.63
CA VAL A 10 -10.80 7.20 -17.49
C VAL A 10 -10.15 7.88 -18.69
N LYS A 11 -9.20 8.79 -18.44
CA LYS A 11 -8.43 9.46 -19.48
C LYS A 11 -7.24 8.61 -19.92
N ALA A 12 -7.52 7.58 -20.70
CA ALA A 12 -6.52 6.71 -21.34
C ALA A 12 -7.17 5.92 -22.50
N PRO A 13 -6.37 5.43 -23.46
CA PRO A 13 -6.86 4.54 -24.51
C PRO A 13 -7.53 3.29 -23.95
N ARG A 14 -8.56 2.78 -24.64
CA ARG A 14 -9.30 1.58 -24.23
C ARG A 14 -8.39 0.38 -23.97
N GLN A 15 -7.39 0.20 -24.83
CA GLN A 15 -6.42 -0.89 -24.71
C GLN A 15 -5.63 -0.81 -23.41
N THR A 16 -5.17 0.38 -23.01
CA THR A 16 -4.43 0.58 -21.75
C THR A 16 -5.29 0.23 -20.54
N VAL A 17 -6.55 0.68 -20.54
CA VAL A 17 -7.49 0.38 -19.45
C VAL A 17 -7.84 -1.11 -19.41
N TRP A 18 -8.03 -1.74 -20.57
CA TRP A 18 -8.24 -3.18 -20.68
C TRP A 18 -7.06 -3.99 -20.12
N GLU A 19 -5.85 -3.68 -20.58
CA GLU A 19 -4.64 -4.36 -20.15
C GLU A 19 -4.44 -4.26 -18.65
N TRP A 20 -4.69 -3.08 -18.05
CA TRP A 20 -4.67 -2.89 -16.61
C TRP A 20 -5.62 -3.86 -15.89
N HIS A 21 -6.85 -4.06 -16.39
CA HIS A 21 -7.82 -4.98 -15.79
C HIS A 21 -7.44 -6.46 -15.97
N ASN A 22 -6.71 -6.78 -17.03
CA ASN A 22 -6.25 -8.14 -17.32
C ASN A 22 -5.01 -8.55 -16.50
N ARG A 23 -4.41 -7.64 -15.73
CA ARG A 23 -3.27 -7.93 -14.84
C ARG A 23 -3.72 -8.66 -13.56
N GLU A 24 -2.84 -9.50 -13.02
CA GLU A 24 -3.12 -10.32 -11.83
C GLU A 24 -3.47 -9.44 -10.62
N GLY A 25 -2.74 -8.32 -10.47
CA GLY A 25 -2.90 -7.37 -9.37
C GLY A 25 -4.16 -6.49 -9.42
N ALA A 26 -4.88 -6.45 -10.54
CA ALA A 26 -5.99 -5.52 -10.76
C ALA A 26 -7.11 -5.71 -9.72
N PHE A 27 -7.41 -6.97 -9.40
CA PHE A 27 -8.41 -7.30 -8.38
C PHE A 27 -8.02 -6.73 -7.00
N ASP A 28 -6.75 -6.86 -6.61
CA ASP A 28 -6.28 -6.37 -5.31
C ASP A 28 -6.27 -4.82 -5.26
N ARG A 29 -5.96 -4.15 -6.38
CA ARG A 29 -6.05 -2.68 -6.51
C ARG A 29 -7.48 -2.16 -6.47
N LEU A 30 -8.41 -2.87 -7.09
CA LEU A 30 -9.85 -2.53 -7.09
C LEU A 30 -10.56 -2.89 -5.78
N THR A 31 -9.97 -3.74 -4.93
CA THR A 31 -10.60 -4.13 -3.67
C THR A 31 -10.47 -3.00 -2.65
N PRO A 32 -11.59 -2.42 -2.17
CA PRO A 32 -11.51 -1.34 -1.20
C PRO A 32 -10.83 -1.83 0.08
N PRO A 33 -9.96 -1.03 0.71
CA PRO A 33 -9.09 -1.51 1.79
C PRO A 33 -9.84 -1.77 3.11
N TRP A 34 -11.13 -1.41 3.23
CA TRP A 34 -12.00 -1.82 4.33
C TRP A 34 -12.74 -3.14 4.07
N GLU A 35 -12.79 -3.62 2.83
CA GLU A 35 -13.29 -4.93 2.46
C GLU A 35 -12.17 -5.95 2.66
N VAL A 36 -11.97 -6.39 3.91
CA VAL A 36 -10.91 -7.36 4.25
C VAL A 36 -11.18 -8.68 3.52
N MET A 37 -10.51 -8.86 2.38
CA MET A 37 -10.58 -10.05 1.54
C MET A 37 -9.18 -10.63 1.38
N GLU A 38 -9.05 -11.91 1.68
CA GLU A 38 -7.82 -12.66 1.50
C GLU A 38 -7.99 -13.56 0.27
N THR A 39 -7.23 -13.29 -0.78
CA THR A 39 -7.16 -14.14 -1.97
C THR A 39 -6.47 -15.46 -1.60
N LEU A 40 -7.18 -16.58 -1.76
CA LEU A 40 -6.65 -17.93 -1.55
C LEU A 40 -6.12 -18.54 -2.84
N SER A 41 -6.80 -18.26 -3.96
CA SER A 41 -6.38 -18.62 -5.31
C SER A 41 -6.99 -17.65 -6.32
N ALA A 42 -6.27 -17.40 -7.40
CA ALA A 42 -6.73 -16.59 -8.52
C ALA A 42 -6.42 -17.34 -9.84
N PRO A 43 -7.27 -17.20 -10.87
CA PRO A 43 -6.90 -17.63 -12.22
C PRO A 43 -5.78 -16.74 -12.77
N PRO A 44 -4.99 -17.25 -13.73
CA PRO A 44 -3.89 -16.49 -14.32
C PRO A 44 -4.36 -15.32 -15.20
N ASP A 45 -5.61 -15.37 -15.69
CA ASP A 45 -6.19 -14.41 -16.62
C ASP A 45 -7.72 -14.28 -16.44
N LEU A 46 -8.37 -13.53 -17.33
CA LEU A 46 -9.82 -13.33 -17.37
C LEU A 46 -10.57 -14.42 -18.18
N SER A 47 -9.92 -15.52 -18.56
CA SER A 47 -10.52 -16.56 -19.40
C SER A 47 -11.74 -17.20 -18.72
N PRO A 48 -12.84 -17.47 -19.47
CA PRO A 48 -14.02 -18.15 -18.95
C PRO A 48 -13.70 -19.48 -18.26
N GLY A 49 -14.38 -19.74 -17.14
CA GLY A 49 -14.14 -20.90 -16.28
C GLY A 49 -13.03 -20.69 -15.24
N GLY A 50 -12.22 -19.63 -15.36
CA GLY A 50 -11.28 -19.20 -14.32
C GLY A 50 -12.00 -18.89 -13.00
N ARG A 51 -11.47 -19.38 -11.87
CA ARG A 51 -12.11 -19.23 -10.55
C ARG A 51 -11.20 -18.55 -9.54
N ARG A 52 -11.67 -17.41 -9.02
CA ARG A 52 -11.04 -16.71 -7.90
C ARG A 52 -11.72 -17.12 -6.60
N VAL A 53 -10.93 -17.59 -5.64
CA VAL A 53 -11.39 -18.00 -4.31
C VAL A 53 -10.86 -17.04 -3.28
N MET A 54 -11.79 -16.42 -2.55
CA MET A 54 -11.48 -15.41 -1.56
C MET A 54 -12.08 -15.78 -0.21
N ARG A 55 -11.44 -15.31 0.84
CA ARG A 55 -11.84 -15.51 2.23
C ARG A 55 -12.09 -14.16 2.89
N PHE A 56 -13.22 -14.01 3.56
CA PHE A 56 -13.60 -12.76 4.23
C PHE A 56 -14.12 -13.04 5.65
N PRO A 57 -14.00 -12.10 6.59
CA PRO A 57 -14.54 -12.25 7.93
C PRO A 57 -16.07 -12.16 7.91
N LEU A 58 -16.77 -13.15 8.48
CA LEU A 58 -18.23 -13.17 8.54
C LEU A 58 -18.73 -12.64 9.89
N LEU A 59 -18.34 -13.30 10.98
CA LEU A 59 -18.67 -12.91 12.36
C LEU A 59 -17.63 -13.46 13.33
N GLY A 60 -16.95 -12.58 14.07
CA GLY A 60 -15.90 -12.98 15.01
C GLY A 60 -14.82 -13.84 14.32
N PRO A 61 -14.50 -15.04 14.85
CA PRO A 61 -13.50 -15.93 14.25
C PRO A 61 -13.98 -16.68 12.99
N ILE A 62 -15.27 -16.61 12.65
CA ILE A 62 -15.86 -17.34 11.53
C ILE A 62 -15.52 -16.64 10.21
N LYS A 63 -14.93 -17.41 9.28
CA LYS A 63 -14.56 -16.94 7.94
C LYS A 63 -15.52 -17.49 6.87
N GLY A 64 -16.02 -16.60 6.02
CA GLY A 64 -16.77 -16.95 4.81
C GLY A 64 -15.84 -17.22 3.63
N ARG A 65 -16.37 -17.86 2.59
CA ARG A 65 -15.71 -18.03 1.29
C ARG A 65 -16.55 -17.41 0.19
N TRP A 66 -15.92 -16.62 -0.67
CA TRP A 66 -16.48 -16.15 -1.94
C TRP A 66 -15.75 -16.85 -3.07
N ILE A 67 -16.49 -17.51 -3.96
CA ILE A 67 -15.97 -18.13 -5.17
C ILE A 67 -16.59 -17.37 -6.35
N ALA A 68 -15.78 -16.62 -7.07
CA ALA A 68 -16.16 -15.93 -8.31
C ALA A 68 -15.63 -16.74 -9.49
N GLU A 69 -16.42 -16.85 -10.54
CA GLU A 69 -16.10 -17.57 -11.77
C GLU A 69 -16.30 -16.63 -12.96
N HIS A 70 -15.28 -16.48 -13.81
CA HIS A 70 -15.39 -15.75 -15.07
C HIS A 70 -16.30 -16.52 -16.03
N THR A 71 -17.24 -15.83 -16.69
CA THR A 71 -18.25 -16.46 -17.56
C THR A 71 -18.13 -16.06 -19.02
N ASP A 72 -17.92 -14.78 -19.29
CA ASP A 72 -17.95 -14.22 -20.63
C ASP A 72 -16.72 -13.34 -20.82
N LEU A 73 -16.14 -13.37 -22.02
CA LEU A 73 -14.95 -12.59 -22.37
C LEU A 73 -15.03 -12.21 -23.86
N ILE A 74 -14.95 -10.91 -24.13
CA ILE A 74 -14.64 -10.35 -25.44
C ILE A 74 -13.40 -9.48 -25.22
N GLU A 75 -12.25 -9.94 -25.73
CA GLU A 75 -10.97 -9.29 -25.48
C GLU A 75 -10.98 -7.82 -25.91
N GLY A 76 -10.52 -6.93 -25.03
CA GLY A 76 -10.52 -5.49 -25.26
C GLY A 76 -11.87 -4.79 -25.01
N GLU A 77 -12.96 -5.54 -24.82
CA GLU A 77 -14.32 -4.96 -24.82
C GLU A 77 -15.12 -5.26 -23.57
N MET A 78 -15.12 -6.51 -23.10
CA MET A 78 -15.87 -6.87 -21.90
C MET A 78 -15.40 -8.17 -21.26
N PHE A 79 -15.63 -8.28 -19.96
CA PHE A 79 -15.62 -9.56 -19.26
C PHE A 79 -16.75 -9.59 -18.22
N ALA A 80 -17.15 -10.79 -17.81
CA ALA A 80 -18.16 -10.97 -16.79
C ALA A 80 -17.77 -12.06 -15.78
N ASP A 81 -18.23 -11.88 -14.55
CA ASP A 81 -18.09 -12.86 -13.48
C ASP A 81 -19.43 -13.13 -12.79
N ARG A 82 -19.56 -14.35 -12.27
CA ARG A 82 -20.65 -14.73 -11.39
C ARG A 82 -20.13 -15.26 -10.08
N MET A 83 -20.91 -15.06 -9.02
CA MET A 83 -20.66 -15.69 -7.74
C MET A 83 -21.23 -17.11 -7.74
N VAL A 84 -20.34 -18.10 -7.66
CA VAL A 84 -20.68 -19.53 -7.47
C VAL A 84 -21.07 -19.80 -6.02
N ARG A 85 -20.35 -19.17 -5.08
CA ARG A 85 -20.60 -19.26 -3.64
C ARG A 85 -20.25 -17.94 -2.99
N GLY A 86 -21.07 -17.45 -2.06
CA GLY A 86 -20.76 -16.22 -1.32
C GLY A 86 -21.95 -15.69 -0.54
N PRO A 87 -21.91 -14.40 -0.14
CA PRO A 87 -22.90 -13.82 0.78
C PRO A 87 -24.24 -13.45 0.11
N PHE A 88 -24.28 -13.40 -1.22
CA PHE A 88 -25.51 -13.12 -1.97
C PHE A 88 -26.24 -14.42 -2.33
N LYS A 89 -27.53 -14.33 -2.67
CA LYS A 89 -28.23 -15.47 -3.29
C LYS A 89 -27.77 -15.65 -4.74
N ARG A 90 -27.54 -14.53 -5.43
CA ARG A 90 -27.15 -14.42 -6.83
C ARG A 90 -26.34 -13.14 -7.00
N TRP A 91 -25.29 -13.20 -7.81
CA TRP A 91 -24.45 -12.05 -8.18
C TRP A 91 -23.84 -12.33 -9.54
N TRP A 92 -24.12 -11.45 -10.49
CA TRP A 92 -23.51 -11.36 -11.81
C TRP A 92 -22.98 -9.95 -11.97
N HIS A 93 -21.71 -9.82 -12.37
CA HIS A 93 -21.08 -8.55 -12.64
C HIS A 93 -20.52 -8.59 -14.06
N THR A 94 -20.92 -7.63 -14.89
CA THR A 94 -20.37 -7.40 -16.22
C THR A 94 -19.59 -6.10 -16.23
N HIS A 95 -18.40 -6.14 -16.80
CA HIS A 95 -17.53 -5.00 -17.06
C HIS A 95 -17.49 -4.77 -18.56
N ARG A 96 -17.76 -3.54 -19.02
CA ARG A 96 -17.63 -3.14 -20.43
C ARG A 96 -16.68 -1.95 -20.55
N PHE A 97 -15.90 -1.92 -21.63
CA PHE A 97 -14.93 -0.90 -21.94
C PHE A 97 -15.36 -0.19 -23.22
N VAL A 98 -15.93 1.00 -23.07
CA VAL A 98 -16.49 1.77 -24.19
C VAL A 98 -15.57 2.96 -24.46
N GLU A 99 -15.03 3.02 -25.67
CA GLU A 99 -14.26 4.17 -26.13
C GLU A 99 -15.21 5.33 -26.42
N LYS A 100 -14.89 6.52 -25.88
CA LYS A 100 -15.66 7.73 -26.06
C LYS A 100 -14.72 8.92 -26.12
N ASP A 101 -14.50 9.43 -27.34
CA ASP A 101 -13.51 10.46 -27.62
C ASP A 101 -12.12 10.03 -27.10
N ASP A 102 -11.43 10.88 -26.34
CA ASP A 102 -10.13 10.57 -25.71
C ASP A 102 -10.24 9.84 -24.35
N LEU A 103 -11.42 9.30 -24.04
CA LEU A 103 -11.72 8.62 -22.78
C LEU A 103 -12.13 7.17 -23.01
N THR A 104 -11.90 6.35 -21.99
CA THR A 104 -12.53 5.05 -21.85
C THR A 104 -13.57 5.12 -20.73
N ILE A 105 -14.81 4.77 -21.04
CA ILE A 105 -15.87 4.56 -20.05
C ILE A 105 -15.87 3.10 -19.65
N VAL A 106 -15.56 2.83 -18.38
CA VAL A 106 -15.73 1.51 -17.77
C VAL A 106 -17.13 1.42 -17.19
N GLU A 107 -17.98 0.64 -17.85
CA GLU A 107 -19.35 0.39 -17.40
C GLU A 107 -19.40 -0.89 -16.55
N ASP A 108 -19.77 -0.73 -15.28
CA ASP A 108 -20.01 -1.82 -14.36
C ASP A 108 -21.51 -2.04 -14.20
N GLU A 109 -21.98 -3.23 -14.57
CA GLU A 109 -23.36 -3.64 -14.37
C GLU A 109 -23.42 -4.87 -13.45
N ILE A 110 -24.10 -4.71 -12.32
CA ILE A 110 -24.31 -5.79 -11.36
C ILE A 110 -25.78 -6.17 -11.25
N ASN A 111 -26.04 -7.46 -11.38
CA ASN A 111 -27.33 -8.09 -11.15
C ASN A 111 -27.24 -8.98 -9.91
N TYR A 112 -27.93 -8.61 -8.83
CA TYR A 112 -27.79 -9.29 -7.54
C TYR A 112 -29.13 -9.52 -6.81
N ASP A 113 -29.17 -10.57 -5.99
CA ASP A 113 -30.25 -10.85 -5.05
C ASP A 113 -29.69 -10.95 -3.62
N VAL A 114 -30.27 -10.17 -2.69
CA VAL A 114 -29.95 -10.29 -1.26
C VAL A 114 -30.57 -11.56 -0.65
N PRO A 115 -29.95 -12.15 0.38
CA PRO A 115 -30.52 -13.27 1.12
C PRO A 115 -31.85 -12.90 1.80
N MET A 116 -32.63 -13.90 2.24
CA MET A 116 -33.90 -13.73 2.98
C MET A 116 -35.05 -13.04 2.21
N GLY A 117 -35.01 -13.00 0.87
CA GLY A 117 -36.18 -12.68 0.04
C GLY A 117 -36.73 -11.26 0.24
N PHE A 118 -38.03 -11.12 0.50
CA PHE A 118 -38.69 -9.82 0.69
C PHE A 118 -38.20 -9.11 1.97
N LEU A 119 -38.01 -9.83 3.07
CA LEU A 119 -37.52 -9.28 4.34
C LEU A 119 -36.09 -8.74 4.20
N GLY A 120 -35.23 -9.46 3.47
CA GLY A 120 -33.89 -8.99 3.13
C GLY A 120 -33.89 -7.71 2.27
N ARG A 121 -34.87 -7.57 1.36
CA ARG A 121 -35.05 -6.35 0.55
C ARG A 121 -35.55 -5.17 1.37
N LEU A 122 -36.52 -5.39 2.26
CA LEU A 122 -37.13 -4.34 3.09
C LEU A 122 -36.15 -3.76 4.11
N PHE A 123 -35.36 -4.61 4.77
CA PHE A 123 -34.46 -4.20 5.86
C PHE A 123 -32.98 -4.11 5.46
N GLY A 124 -32.51 -4.98 4.55
CA GLY A 124 -31.10 -5.05 4.12
C GLY A 124 -30.79 -4.36 2.79
N GLY A 125 -31.79 -4.10 1.95
CA GLY A 125 -31.59 -3.58 0.58
C GLY A 125 -30.94 -2.20 0.54
N ARG A 126 -31.33 -1.28 1.43
CA ARG A 126 -30.72 0.07 1.53
C ARG A 126 -29.25 0.00 1.98
N MET A 127 -28.94 -0.88 2.94
CA MET A 127 -27.57 -1.06 3.44
C MET A 127 -26.67 -1.71 2.38
N ALA A 128 -27.16 -2.73 1.68
CA ALA A 128 -26.46 -3.36 0.57
C ALA A 128 -26.20 -2.38 -0.56
N LYS A 129 -27.21 -1.60 -0.99
CA LYS A 129 -27.04 -0.57 -2.03
C LYS A 129 -26.00 0.49 -1.64
N LYS A 130 -25.99 0.93 -0.38
CA LYS A 130 -24.98 1.86 0.13
C LYS A 130 -23.57 1.27 0.07
N ARG A 131 -23.39 0.01 0.51
CA ARG A 131 -22.10 -0.68 0.49
C ARG A 131 -21.59 -0.90 -0.94
N ILE A 132 -22.47 -1.31 -1.84
CA ILE A 132 -22.18 -1.44 -3.28
C ILE A 132 -21.73 -0.09 -3.83
N ARG A 133 -22.48 0.99 -3.60
CA ARG A 133 -22.08 2.33 -4.04
C ARG A 133 -20.70 2.72 -3.50
N GLN A 134 -20.45 2.52 -2.21
CA GLN A 134 -19.15 2.82 -1.61
C GLN A 134 -18.01 2.01 -2.23
N MET A 135 -18.24 0.72 -2.53
CA MET A 135 -17.27 -0.13 -3.20
C MET A 135 -16.95 0.38 -4.60
N PHE A 136 -17.96 0.70 -5.42
CA PHE A 136 -17.74 1.21 -6.77
C PHE A 136 -17.10 2.60 -6.79
N THR A 137 -17.45 3.50 -5.88
CA THR A 137 -16.71 4.77 -5.73
C THR A 137 -15.23 4.55 -5.37
N ALA A 138 -14.91 3.53 -4.57
CA ALA A 138 -13.51 3.21 -4.28
C ALA A 138 -12.79 2.68 -5.53
N ARG A 139 -13.47 1.80 -6.30
CA ARG A 139 -12.96 1.24 -7.55
C ARG A 139 -12.70 2.33 -8.58
N GLU A 140 -13.66 3.22 -8.79
CA GLU A 140 -13.55 4.41 -9.66
C GLU A 140 -12.30 5.22 -9.32
N LYS A 141 -12.16 5.63 -8.05
CA LYS A 141 -11.03 6.43 -7.58
C LYS A 141 -9.70 5.70 -7.71
N GLY A 142 -9.67 4.41 -7.35
CA GLY A 142 -8.47 3.57 -7.47
C GLY A 142 -8.03 3.42 -8.93
N LEU A 143 -8.97 3.13 -9.83
CA LEU A 143 -8.71 2.99 -11.26
C LEU A 143 -8.23 4.30 -11.88
N ILE A 144 -8.92 5.42 -11.63
CA ILE A 144 -8.51 6.73 -12.13
C ILE A 144 -7.11 7.07 -11.63
N ASN A 145 -6.83 6.87 -10.34
CA ASN A 145 -5.52 7.14 -9.77
C ASN A 145 -4.43 6.29 -10.44
N ASP A 146 -4.63 4.98 -10.51
CA ASP A 146 -3.63 4.07 -11.05
C ASP A 146 -3.40 4.30 -12.55
N ILE A 147 -4.45 4.50 -13.35
CA ILE A 147 -4.28 4.80 -14.78
C ILE A 147 -3.59 6.15 -14.96
N THR A 148 -3.93 7.18 -14.17
CA THR A 148 -3.22 8.45 -14.28
C THR A 148 -1.72 8.27 -14.00
N ARG A 149 -1.33 7.45 -13.01
CA ARG A 149 0.08 7.08 -12.76
C ARG A 149 0.71 6.26 -13.88
N HIS A 150 -0.06 5.39 -14.52
CA HIS A 150 0.41 4.63 -15.67
C HIS A 150 0.77 5.56 -16.83
N MET A 151 -0.10 6.54 -17.10
CA MET A 151 0.09 7.50 -18.19
C MET A 151 1.27 8.44 -17.98
N GLU A 152 1.65 8.74 -16.72
CA GLU A 152 2.88 9.50 -16.39
C GLU A 152 4.15 8.85 -16.99
N PHE A 153 4.14 7.53 -17.22
CA PHE A 153 5.27 6.77 -17.76
C PHE A 153 4.88 5.95 -18.99
N GLU A 154 3.89 6.39 -19.79
CA GLU A 154 3.40 5.63 -20.94
C GLU A 154 4.52 5.32 -21.96
N ASN A 155 5.43 6.26 -22.17
CA ASN A 155 6.51 6.18 -23.16
C ASN A 155 7.82 5.62 -22.58
N THR A 156 7.81 5.19 -21.31
CA THR A 156 9.00 4.64 -20.65
C THR A 156 8.96 3.11 -20.65
N PRO A 157 10.04 2.41 -21.02
CA PRO A 157 10.09 0.95 -21.00
C PRO A 157 9.66 0.35 -19.66
N ARG A 158 8.90 -0.74 -19.71
CA ARG A 158 8.54 -1.51 -18.52
C ARG A 158 9.78 -2.24 -17.99
N LYS A 159 9.77 -2.47 -16.69
CA LYS A 159 10.90 -3.01 -15.93
C LYS A 159 10.58 -4.38 -15.35
N ARG A 160 11.59 -5.21 -15.21
CA ARG A 160 11.58 -6.43 -14.41
C ARG A 160 12.10 -6.11 -13.01
N VAL A 161 11.20 -6.19 -12.04
CA VAL A 161 11.39 -5.69 -10.67
C VAL A 161 11.42 -6.83 -9.68
N LEU A 162 12.50 -6.95 -8.92
CA LEU A 162 12.61 -7.91 -7.82
C LEU A 162 12.27 -7.25 -6.48
N VAL A 163 11.17 -7.67 -5.85
CA VAL A 163 10.69 -7.12 -4.59
C VAL A 163 11.02 -8.02 -3.42
N VAL A 164 11.63 -7.46 -2.38
CA VAL A 164 11.89 -8.12 -1.11
C VAL A 164 10.98 -7.57 -0.02
N GLY A 165 10.37 -8.45 0.78
CA GLY A 165 9.37 -8.02 1.75
C GLY A 165 7.97 -7.82 1.15
N GLY A 166 7.70 -8.42 -0.01
CA GLY A 166 6.42 -8.36 -0.72
C GLY A 166 5.19 -8.81 0.08
N SER A 167 5.36 -9.62 1.13
CA SER A 167 4.25 -10.04 2.01
C SER A 167 3.94 -9.04 3.13
N GLY A 168 4.74 -7.97 3.28
CA GLY A 168 4.50 -6.92 4.25
C GLY A 168 3.46 -5.91 3.75
N LEU A 169 2.99 -5.03 4.64
CA LEU A 169 1.92 -4.07 4.34
C LEU A 169 2.18 -3.22 3.08
N ILE A 170 3.39 -2.69 2.92
CA ILE A 170 3.75 -1.88 1.74
C ILE A 170 3.91 -2.80 0.52
N GLY A 171 4.67 -3.89 0.67
CA GLY A 171 4.94 -4.83 -0.41
C GLY A 171 3.67 -5.43 -1.03
N SER A 172 2.67 -5.76 -0.21
CA SER A 172 1.40 -6.33 -0.67
C SER A 172 0.52 -5.33 -1.41
N ASN A 173 0.80 -4.03 -1.31
CA ASN A 173 0.16 -2.99 -2.11
C ASN A 173 1.02 -2.61 -3.33
N LEU A 174 2.36 -2.61 -3.18
CA LEU A 174 3.30 -2.26 -4.23
C LEU A 174 3.34 -3.29 -5.36
N ILE A 175 3.36 -4.59 -5.04
CA ILE A 175 3.40 -5.65 -6.07
C ILE A 175 2.20 -5.56 -7.03
N PRO A 176 0.94 -5.58 -6.56
CA PRO A 176 -0.20 -5.48 -7.48
C PRO A 176 -0.23 -4.13 -8.21
N PHE A 177 0.25 -3.05 -7.59
CA PHE A 177 0.36 -1.75 -8.25
C PHE A 177 1.35 -1.78 -9.40
N LEU A 178 2.59 -2.25 -9.20
CA LEU A 178 3.61 -2.36 -10.25
C LEU A 178 3.19 -3.33 -11.37
N ASP A 179 2.55 -4.44 -11.01
CA ASP A 179 1.97 -5.40 -11.96
C ASP A 179 0.94 -4.73 -12.87
N CYS A 180 0.03 -3.92 -12.30
CA CYS A 180 -0.95 -3.12 -13.04
C CYS A 180 -0.32 -1.98 -13.85
N MET A 181 0.84 -1.47 -13.45
CA MET A 181 1.61 -0.51 -14.27
C MET A 181 2.31 -1.19 -15.46
N GLY A 182 2.27 -2.52 -15.53
CA GLY A 182 2.81 -3.32 -16.64
C GLY A 182 4.21 -3.87 -16.42
N HIS A 183 4.80 -3.67 -15.24
CA HIS A 183 6.10 -4.23 -14.86
C HIS A 183 6.00 -5.75 -14.66
N GLU A 184 7.08 -6.48 -14.95
CA GLU A 184 7.21 -7.87 -14.51
C GLU A 184 7.72 -7.87 -13.07
N VAL A 185 6.96 -8.40 -12.12
CA VAL A 185 7.30 -8.31 -10.70
C VAL A 185 7.59 -9.68 -10.10
N LEU A 186 8.85 -9.92 -9.77
CA LEU A 186 9.33 -11.07 -9.01
C LEU A 186 9.42 -10.76 -7.52
N GLN A 187 9.41 -11.80 -6.69
CA GLN A 187 9.45 -11.63 -5.24
C GLN A 187 10.41 -12.61 -4.56
N LEU A 188 11.34 -12.09 -3.76
CA LEU A 188 12.12 -12.91 -2.83
C LEU A 188 11.29 -13.31 -1.61
N VAL A 189 11.20 -14.61 -1.36
CA VAL A 189 10.45 -15.20 -0.24
C VAL A 189 11.33 -16.13 0.58
N ARG A 190 11.11 -16.13 1.91
CA ARG A 190 11.87 -16.97 2.87
C ARG A 190 11.22 -18.32 3.15
N ARG A 191 10.13 -18.62 2.46
CA ARG A 191 9.36 -19.86 2.56
C ARG A 191 9.35 -20.53 1.19
N GLU A 192 8.90 -21.77 1.14
CA GLU A 192 8.69 -22.48 -0.12
C GLU A 192 7.86 -21.66 -1.12
N ALA A 193 8.29 -21.69 -2.39
CA ALA A 193 7.72 -20.89 -3.45
C ALA A 193 6.30 -21.37 -3.77
N SER A 194 5.29 -20.59 -3.37
CA SER A 194 3.88 -20.89 -3.63
C SER A 194 3.28 -20.16 -4.86
N HIS A 195 4.09 -19.49 -5.66
CA HIS A 195 3.66 -18.69 -6.82
C HIS A 195 4.77 -18.65 -7.87
N PRO A 196 4.48 -18.61 -9.19
CA PRO A 196 5.50 -18.50 -10.24
C PRO A 196 6.45 -17.29 -10.10
N ARG A 197 5.98 -16.20 -9.49
CA ARG A 197 6.79 -15.00 -9.21
C ARG A 197 7.74 -15.14 -8.03
N HIS A 198 7.59 -16.19 -7.22
CA HIS A 198 8.39 -16.39 -6.02
C HIS A 198 9.78 -16.93 -6.36
N ARG A 199 10.78 -16.42 -5.65
CA ARG A 199 12.17 -16.87 -5.69
C ARG A 199 12.64 -17.06 -4.26
N PHE A 200 13.15 -18.24 -3.93
CA PHE A 200 13.58 -18.54 -2.58
C PHE A 200 14.89 -17.83 -2.23
N TRP A 201 15.01 -17.39 -0.99
CA TRP A 201 16.28 -16.93 -0.41
C TRP A 201 16.27 -17.06 1.11
N ASP A 202 17.44 -17.09 1.72
CA ASP A 202 17.63 -17.06 3.17
C ASP A 202 18.75 -16.10 3.57
N PRO A 203 18.43 -14.81 3.86
CA PRO A 203 19.42 -13.82 4.24
C PRO A 203 20.06 -14.09 5.60
N LYS A 204 19.47 -14.94 6.46
CA LYS A 204 20.07 -15.29 7.75
C LYS A 204 21.31 -16.16 7.56
N ASN A 205 21.25 -17.05 6.57
CA ASN A 205 22.28 -18.03 6.25
C ASN A 205 23.08 -17.67 4.99
N GLY A 206 22.89 -16.46 4.43
CA GLY A 206 23.62 -16.00 3.24
C GLY A 206 23.20 -16.66 1.93
N VAL A 207 22.03 -17.29 1.88
CA VAL A 207 21.54 -18.02 0.70
C VAL A 207 20.81 -17.05 -0.21
N LEU A 208 21.36 -16.83 -1.40
CA LEU A 208 20.71 -16.16 -2.52
C LEU A 208 21.31 -16.75 -3.80
N ASP A 209 20.48 -17.41 -4.60
CA ASP A 209 20.87 -17.83 -5.94
C ASP A 209 20.99 -16.59 -6.84
N THR A 210 22.18 -16.39 -7.42
CA THR A 210 22.47 -15.24 -8.29
C THR A 210 21.67 -15.29 -9.58
N ALA A 211 21.23 -16.47 -10.03
CA ALA A 211 20.33 -16.60 -11.18
C ALA A 211 18.99 -15.86 -10.96
N HIS A 212 18.59 -15.65 -9.70
CA HIS A 212 17.40 -14.84 -9.39
C HIS A 212 17.59 -13.34 -9.63
N LEU A 213 18.83 -12.86 -9.80
CA LEU A 213 19.17 -11.47 -10.07
C LEU A 213 19.44 -11.21 -11.56
N GLU A 214 19.53 -12.25 -12.40
CA GLU A 214 19.76 -12.11 -13.84
C GLU A 214 18.56 -11.45 -14.53
N ASN A 215 18.86 -10.52 -15.45
CA ASN A 215 17.87 -9.74 -16.20
C ASN A 215 16.87 -9.03 -15.26
N ILE A 216 17.34 -8.44 -14.17
CA ILE A 216 16.54 -7.61 -13.27
C ILE A 216 16.95 -6.16 -13.45
N ASP A 217 16.00 -5.28 -13.78
CA ASP A 217 16.29 -3.86 -13.97
C ASP A 217 16.28 -3.10 -12.63
N ALA A 218 15.44 -3.53 -11.68
CA ALA A 218 15.27 -2.86 -10.40
C ALA A 218 15.10 -3.84 -9.24
N VAL A 219 15.78 -3.57 -8.12
CA VAL A 219 15.60 -4.31 -6.87
C VAL A 219 15.01 -3.37 -5.81
N ILE A 220 13.89 -3.78 -5.19
CA ILE A 220 13.21 -3.01 -4.15
C ILE A 220 13.20 -3.80 -2.85
N HIS A 221 13.93 -3.34 -1.84
CA HIS A 221 14.03 -3.97 -0.54
C HIS A 221 13.17 -3.30 0.53
N LEU A 222 11.99 -3.86 0.78
CA LEU A 222 11.07 -3.47 1.87
C LEU A 222 11.18 -4.41 3.09
N GLY A 223 12.14 -5.34 3.05
CA GLY A 223 12.32 -6.38 4.06
C GLY A 223 12.79 -5.82 5.40
N GLY A 224 12.18 -6.30 6.49
CA GLY A 224 12.63 -5.95 7.83
C GLY A 224 11.64 -6.42 8.89
N VAL A 225 12.16 -6.70 10.08
CA VAL A 225 11.30 -6.96 11.23
C VAL A 225 10.62 -5.65 11.66
N GLY A 226 9.30 -5.67 11.88
CA GLY A 226 8.53 -4.45 12.17
C GLY A 226 8.95 -3.80 13.50
N ILE A 227 9.24 -2.50 13.43
CA ILE A 227 9.81 -1.75 14.57
C ILE A 227 8.85 -1.68 15.78
N GLY A 228 7.55 -1.62 15.50
CA GLY A 228 6.49 -1.49 16.51
C GLY A 228 5.74 -2.78 16.86
N ASP A 229 6.12 -3.96 16.36
CA ASP A 229 5.32 -5.19 16.55
C ASP A 229 5.38 -5.75 17.97
N LYS A 230 6.49 -5.50 18.68
CA LYS A 230 6.75 -6.06 20.01
C LYS A 230 7.54 -5.04 20.84
N ARG A 231 7.49 -5.20 22.17
CA ARG A 231 8.31 -4.41 23.10
C ARG A 231 9.80 -4.48 22.76
N TRP A 232 10.51 -3.37 22.92
CA TRP A 232 11.95 -3.34 22.73
C TRP A 232 12.67 -3.94 23.93
N THR A 233 13.27 -5.11 23.71
CA THR A 233 14.28 -5.73 24.56
C THR A 233 15.61 -5.70 23.82
N LYS A 234 16.74 -5.95 24.51
CA LYS A 234 18.06 -6.06 23.84
C LYS A 234 18.02 -6.99 22.63
N LYS A 235 17.49 -8.22 22.81
CA LYS A 235 17.29 -9.21 21.74
C LYS A 235 16.44 -8.68 20.58
N ARG A 236 15.39 -7.92 20.88
CA ARG A 236 14.51 -7.35 19.84
C ARG A 236 15.23 -6.25 19.05
N LYS A 237 15.96 -5.36 19.71
CA LYS A 237 16.76 -4.31 19.05
C LYS A 237 17.82 -4.91 18.12
N THR A 238 18.55 -5.92 18.58
CA THR A 238 19.49 -6.67 17.72
C THR A 238 18.78 -7.29 16.52
N ALA A 239 17.61 -7.91 16.71
CA ALA A 239 16.85 -8.46 15.60
C ALA A 239 16.34 -7.39 14.60
N ILE A 240 15.98 -6.20 15.08
CA ILE A 240 15.58 -5.07 14.23
C ILE A 240 16.73 -4.67 13.30
N ILE A 241 17.93 -4.49 13.86
CA ILE A 241 19.15 -4.12 13.12
C ILE A 241 19.56 -5.25 12.17
N GLU A 242 19.83 -6.45 12.69
CA GLU A 242 20.38 -7.55 11.89
C GLU A 242 19.44 -8.01 10.78
N SER A 243 18.11 -7.95 11.00
CA SER A 243 17.16 -8.31 9.94
C SER A 243 17.23 -7.42 8.70
N ARG A 244 17.65 -6.16 8.87
CA ARG A 244 17.83 -5.17 7.81
C ARG A 244 19.24 -5.24 7.24
N ARG A 245 20.23 -5.21 8.12
CA ARG A 245 21.65 -5.25 7.73
C ARG A 245 21.97 -6.47 6.88
N LYS A 246 21.70 -7.68 7.38
CA LYS A 246 22.05 -8.92 6.67
C LYS A 246 21.37 -9.06 5.31
N SER A 247 20.10 -8.65 5.23
CA SER A 247 19.29 -8.82 4.01
C SER A 247 19.68 -7.82 2.92
N VAL A 248 19.91 -6.56 3.30
CA VAL A 248 20.38 -5.51 2.38
C VAL A 248 21.83 -5.78 1.94
N THR A 249 22.73 -6.08 2.89
CA THR A 249 24.15 -6.36 2.57
C THR A 249 24.28 -7.54 1.62
N LEU A 250 23.55 -8.64 1.85
CA LEU A 250 23.59 -9.80 0.95
C LEU A 250 23.21 -9.44 -0.49
N LEU A 251 22.17 -8.63 -0.68
CA LEU A 251 21.77 -8.18 -2.02
C LEU A 251 22.82 -7.24 -2.61
N ALA A 252 23.25 -6.24 -1.85
CA ALA A 252 24.21 -5.24 -2.31
C ALA A 252 25.53 -5.89 -2.76
N GLU A 253 26.08 -6.82 -1.97
CA GLU A 253 27.31 -7.55 -2.30
C GLU A 253 27.13 -8.46 -3.51
N LYS A 254 26.00 -9.16 -3.62
CA LYS A 254 25.73 -10.04 -4.78
C LYS A 254 25.56 -9.25 -6.06
N MET A 255 24.82 -8.13 -6.03
CA MET A 255 24.66 -7.27 -7.20
C MET A 255 25.97 -6.59 -7.60
N ALA A 256 26.77 -6.13 -6.63
CA ALA A 256 28.06 -5.49 -6.90
C ALA A 256 29.06 -6.40 -7.63
N GLY A 257 28.93 -7.72 -7.48
CA GLY A 257 29.78 -8.71 -8.16
C GLY A 257 29.27 -9.16 -9.53
N MET A 258 28.17 -8.61 -10.04
CA MET A 258 27.58 -9.01 -11.33
C MET A 258 28.21 -8.27 -12.49
N GLU A 259 28.32 -8.93 -13.65
CA GLU A 259 28.72 -8.30 -14.91
C GLU A 259 27.67 -7.30 -15.42
N SER A 260 26.39 -7.59 -15.18
CA SER A 260 25.25 -6.74 -15.55
C SER A 260 24.35 -6.55 -14.33
N PRO A 261 24.70 -5.64 -13.41
CA PRO A 261 23.90 -5.39 -12.22
C PRO A 261 22.58 -4.67 -12.57
N PRO A 262 21.57 -4.73 -11.69
CA PRO A 262 20.36 -3.92 -11.84
C PRO A 262 20.67 -2.43 -11.91
N GLU A 263 19.87 -1.69 -12.67
CA GLU A 263 20.02 -0.23 -12.84
C GLU A 263 19.79 0.54 -11.54
N VAL A 264 18.93 0.01 -10.66
CA VAL A 264 18.55 0.69 -9.41
C VAL A 264 18.31 -0.27 -8.25
N PHE A 265 18.84 0.12 -7.09
CA PHE A 265 18.58 -0.52 -5.82
C PHE A 265 17.84 0.43 -4.86
N ILE A 266 16.57 0.14 -4.60
CA ILE A 266 15.73 0.93 -3.71
C ILE A 266 15.63 0.23 -2.37
N VAL A 267 16.07 0.88 -1.29
CA VAL A 267 16.10 0.33 0.06
C VAL A 267 15.15 1.10 0.95
N ALA A 268 14.25 0.39 1.63
CA ALA A 268 13.44 1.01 2.68
C ALA A 268 14.33 1.66 3.74
N SER A 269 13.91 2.83 4.23
CA SER A 269 14.52 3.55 5.34
C SER A 269 13.39 4.15 6.19
N ALA A 270 13.67 5.11 7.07
CA ALA A 270 12.65 5.79 7.87
C ALA A 270 13.06 7.21 8.25
N ILE A 271 12.07 8.08 8.42
CA ILE A 271 12.27 9.42 9.00
C ILE A 271 12.78 9.39 10.46
N GLY A 272 12.84 8.21 11.08
CA GLY A 272 13.55 8.01 12.33
C GLY A 272 15.04 8.37 12.27
N TYR A 273 15.60 8.57 11.07
CA TYR A 273 16.95 9.12 10.85
C TYR A 273 17.19 10.43 11.60
N TYR A 274 16.21 11.32 11.64
CA TYR A 274 16.39 12.70 12.11
C TYR A 274 16.32 12.86 13.63
N GLY A 275 15.77 11.87 14.36
CA GLY A 275 15.48 12.01 15.78
C GLY A 275 14.42 13.08 16.08
N ASP A 276 14.12 13.35 17.35
CA ASP A 276 13.20 14.44 17.73
C ASP A 276 13.94 15.78 17.73
N ARG A 277 13.43 16.74 16.93
CA ARG A 277 13.99 18.09 16.75
C ARG A 277 12.97 19.19 17.09
N GLY A 278 11.90 18.84 17.81
CA GLY A 278 10.85 19.79 18.18
C GLY A 278 10.15 20.36 16.95
N ASP A 279 10.28 21.68 16.71
CA ASP A 279 9.55 22.41 15.66
C ASP A 279 10.39 22.72 14.42
N GLU A 280 11.65 22.30 14.41
CA GLU A 280 12.54 22.35 13.24
C GLU A 280 11.90 21.61 12.06
N GLY A 281 11.87 22.27 10.89
CA GLY A 281 11.48 21.62 9.64
C GLY A 281 12.68 20.84 9.09
N LEU A 282 12.49 19.54 8.87
CA LEU A 282 13.54 18.62 8.47
C LEU A 282 13.32 18.14 7.03
N ASP A 283 14.40 18.04 6.27
CA ASP A 283 14.39 17.55 4.90
C ASP A 283 15.60 16.61 4.64
N GLU A 284 15.83 16.23 3.40
CA GLU A 284 16.91 15.31 3.02
C GLU A 284 18.32 15.89 3.24
N SER A 285 18.47 17.21 3.39
CA SER A 285 19.74 17.87 3.71
C SER A 285 20.04 17.93 5.21
N SER A 286 19.04 17.65 6.04
CA SER A 286 19.16 17.71 7.50
C SER A 286 20.02 16.58 8.06
N GLU A 287 20.82 16.92 9.08
CA GLU A 287 21.71 15.96 9.75
C GLU A 287 20.95 14.85 10.49
N ARG A 288 21.66 13.74 10.73
CA ARG A 288 21.17 12.63 11.55
C ARG A 288 20.85 13.10 12.98
N GLY A 289 19.85 12.49 13.59
CA GLY A 289 19.58 12.62 15.03
C GLY A 289 20.43 11.67 15.88
N ASP A 290 20.13 11.65 17.17
CA ASP A 290 20.79 10.76 18.13
C ASP A 290 19.86 9.67 18.69
N GLY A 291 20.48 8.58 19.12
CA GLY A 291 19.83 7.46 19.76
C GLY A 291 19.45 6.32 18.82
N PHE A 292 18.72 5.36 19.38
CA PHE A 292 18.56 4.04 18.77
C PHE A 292 17.93 4.07 17.36
N LEU A 293 16.92 4.92 17.12
CA LEU A 293 16.27 5.00 15.80
C LEU A 293 17.20 5.62 14.75
N PRO A 294 17.79 6.82 14.96
CA PRO A 294 18.77 7.37 14.05
C PRO A 294 19.95 6.44 13.74
N GLU A 295 20.57 5.83 14.76
CA GLU A 295 21.66 4.86 14.60
C GLU A 295 21.21 3.64 13.76
N THR A 296 20.01 3.12 14.02
CA THR A 296 19.46 1.99 13.26
C THR A 296 19.28 2.35 11.79
N VAL A 297 18.80 3.56 11.49
CA VAL A 297 18.56 3.99 10.11
C VAL A 297 19.88 4.23 9.37
N GLU A 298 20.85 4.90 10.00
CA GLU A 298 22.18 5.09 9.42
C GLU A 298 22.86 3.76 9.08
N MET A 299 22.88 2.80 10.02
CA MET A 299 23.41 1.46 9.74
C MET A 299 22.64 0.74 8.62
N TRP A 300 21.33 0.97 8.52
CA TRP A 300 20.50 0.38 7.47
C TRP A 300 20.84 0.97 6.10
N GLU A 301 20.97 2.29 6.00
CA GLU A 301 21.37 2.97 4.76
C GLU A 301 22.79 2.53 4.33
N ALA A 302 23.73 2.49 5.27
CA ALA A 302 25.10 1.99 5.03
C ALA A 302 25.18 0.52 4.60
N SER A 303 24.14 -0.28 4.84
CA SER A 303 24.12 -1.69 4.42
C SER A 303 24.09 -1.86 2.89
N ALA A 304 23.79 -0.79 2.15
CA ALA A 304 23.78 -0.75 0.68
C ALA A 304 25.11 -0.28 0.05
N ASP A 305 26.15 -0.04 0.86
CA ASP A 305 27.40 0.59 0.40
C ASP A 305 28.10 -0.17 -0.72
N ALA A 306 28.05 -1.51 -0.71
CA ALA A 306 28.60 -2.32 -1.79
C ALA A 306 27.96 -2.01 -3.15
N ALA A 307 26.63 -1.76 -3.18
CA ALA A 307 25.93 -1.37 -4.40
C ALA A 307 26.37 0.03 -4.87
N ARG A 308 26.47 0.99 -3.95
CA ARG A 308 26.96 2.35 -4.26
C ARG A 308 28.40 2.35 -4.78
N ALA A 309 29.27 1.56 -4.15
CA ALA A 309 30.67 1.41 -4.58
C ALA A 309 30.79 0.78 -5.98
N ALA A 310 29.82 -0.07 -6.36
CA ALA A 310 29.70 -0.63 -7.71
C ALA A 310 28.94 0.28 -8.68
N SER A 311 28.70 1.56 -8.33
CA SER A 311 27.96 2.54 -9.15
C SER A 311 26.52 2.13 -9.49
N ILE A 312 25.90 1.27 -8.67
CA ILE A 312 24.47 0.97 -8.77
C ILE A 312 23.70 2.12 -8.14
N ARG A 313 22.81 2.76 -8.90
CA ARG A 313 21.96 3.86 -8.43
C ARG A 313 21.17 3.41 -7.20
N THR A 314 21.48 3.98 -6.05
CA THR A 314 20.92 3.53 -4.77
C THR A 314 20.02 4.61 -4.18
N ILE A 315 18.77 4.22 -3.84
CA ILE A 315 17.77 5.12 -3.26
C ILE A 315 17.38 4.63 -1.87
N HIS A 316 17.36 5.54 -0.89
CA HIS A 316 16.89 5.26 0.48
C HIS A 316 15.53 5.91 0.74
N LEU A 317 14.50 5.10 0.99
CA LEU A 317 13.13 5.56 1.19
C LEU A 317 12.89 5.93 2.66
N ARG A 318 13.23 7.15 3.09
CA ARG A 318 12.97 7.64 4.45
C ARG A 318 11.47 7.86 4.65
N SER A 319 10.77 6.77 4.91
CA SER A 319 9.31 6.74 4.95
C SER A 319 8.78 7.32 6.25
N GLY A 320 7.76 8.17 6.14
CA GLY A 320 6.93 8.58 7.25
C GLY A 320 5.98 7.49 7.72
N ILE A 321 4.96 7.89 8.47
CA ILE A 321 3.93 6.97 8.93
C ILE A 321 2.96 6.70 7.77
N VAL A 322 3.11 5.54 7.13
CA VAL A 322 2.25 5.11 6.01
C VAL A 322 0.84 4.79 6.51
N MET A 323 -0.15 5.49 5.96
CA MET A 323 -1.56 5.37 6.31
C MET A 323 -2.22 4.24 5.51
N SER A 324 -2.69 3.21 6.23
CA SER A 324 -3.50 2.13 5.66
C SER A 324 -4.46 1.57 6.71
N PRO A 325 -5.73 1.29 6.36
CA PRO A 325 -6.67 0.65 7.28
C PRO A 325 -6.37 -0.85 7.48
N LEU A 326 -5.59 -1.46 6.57
CA LEU A 326 -5.25 -2.89 6.60
C LEU A 326 -4.19 -3.23 7.64
N GLY A 327 -3.48 -2.23 8.19
CA GLY A 327 -2.41 -2.47 9.15
C GLY A 327 -1.68 -1.20 9.57
N GLY A 328 -0.45 -1.37 10.03
CA GLY A 328 0.42 -0.25 10.43
C GLY A 328 -0.15 0.54 11.62
N ALA A 329 0.20 1.83 11.70
CA ALA A 329 -0.23 2.70 12.79
C ALA A 329 -1.74 2.93 12.76
N LEU A 330 -2.30 3.28 11.60
CA LEU A 330 -3.73 3.57 11.45
C LEU A 330 -4.60 2.35 11.78
N GLY A 331 -4.31 1.18 11.20
CA GLY A 331 -5.07 -0.05 11.49
C GLY A 331 -5.18 -0.38 12.98
N ARG A 332 -4.11 -0.15 13.75
CA ARG A 332 -4.10 -0.33 15.22
C ARG A 332 -4.93 0.71 15.97
N MET A 333 -5.10 1.91 15.41
CA MET A 333 -5.90 3.00 15.99
C MET A 333 -7.39 2.89 15.63
N LEU A 334 -7.76 2.21 14.54
CA LEU A 334 -9.14 2.23 14.04
C LEU A 334 -10.17 1.66 15.03
N LEU A 335 -9.89 0.52 15.66
CA LEU A 335 -10.85 -0.10 16.58
C LEU A 335 -11.21 0.79 17.78
N PRO A 336 -10.26 1.30 18.59
CA PRO A 336 -10.61 2.17 19.73
C PRO A 336 -11.31 3.45 19.27
N PHE A 337 -10.92 4.04 18.13
CA PHE A 337 -11.60 5.21 17.58
C PHE A 337 -13.04 4.91 17.13
N LYS A 338 -13.30 3.77 16.47
CA LYS A 338 -14.65 3.35 16.06
C LYS A 338 -15.58 3.13 17.26
N LEU A 339 -15.03 2.73 18.40
CA LEU A 339 -15.73 2.57 19.68
C LEU A 339 -15.91 3.88 20.46
N GLY A 340 -15.40 5.02 19.96
CA GLY A 340 -15.49 6.32 20.64
C GLY A 340 -14.44 6.54 21.74
N GLY A 341 -13.51 5.61 21.92
CA GLY A 341 -12.38 5.70 22.86
C GLY A 341 -11.13 6.36 22.26
N GLY A 342 -11.27 7.12 21.17
CA GLY A 342 -10.14 7.74 20.48
C GLY A 342 -9.67 9.04 21.13
N GLY A 343 -8.45 9.47 20.79
CA GLY A 343 -7.93 10.77 21.15
C GLY A 343 -6.42 10.91 20.98
N PRO A 344 -5.84 12.02 21.46
CA PRO A 344 -4.42 12.28 21.29
C PRO A 344 -3.55 11.31 22.08
N ILE A 345 -2.35 11.03 21.58
CA ILE A 345 -1.33 10.20 22.23
C ILE A 345 -0.42 11.13 23.03
N GLY A 346 -0.31 10.91 24.34
CA GLY A 346 0.43 11.82 25.21
C GLY A 346 -0.20 13.21 25.24
N ASN A 347 0.62 14.27 25.09
CA ASN A 347 0.14 15.65 25.02
C ASN A 347 -0.35 16.06 23.60
N GLY A 348 -0.10 15.22 22.59
CA GLY A 348 -0.50 15.43 21.21
C GLY A 348 0.27 16.53 20.45
N LYS A 349 1.36 17.06 21.03
CA LYS A 349 2.20 18.11 20.42
C LYS A 349 3.27 17.54 19.47
N GLN A 350 3.59 16.26 19.57
CA GLN A 350 4.54 15.63 18.67
C GLN A 350 4.06 15.71 17.21
N TRP A 351 5.00 15.94 16.30
CA TRP A 351 4.72 15.96 14.87
C TRP A 351 4.44 14.56 14.34
N PHE A 352 3.53 14.49 13.39
CA PHE A 352 3.05 13.27 12.75
C PHE A 352 3.23 13.45 11.24
N SER A 353 4.42 13.07 10.76
CA SER A 353 4.77 13.08 9.34
C SER A 353 4.27 11.79 8.70
N TRP A 354 3.17 11.90 7.96
CA TRP A 354 2.38 10.79 7.44
C TRP A 354 2.43 10.79 5.91
N ILE A 355 2.09 9.67 5.27
CA ILE A 355 1.87 9.58 3.81
C ILE A 355 0.76 8.57 3.54
N SER A 356 -0.04 8.77 2.50
CA SER A 356 -1.04 7.77 2.10
C SER A 356 -0.34 6.53 1.53
N MET A 357 -0.95 5.35 1.64
CA MET A 357 -0.40 4.14 0.99
C MET A 357 -0.29 4.33 -0.54
N ASN A 358 -1.26 4.98 -1.17
CA ASN A 358 -1.27 5.20 -2.62
C ASN A 358 -0.15 6.15 -3.07
N ASP A 359 0.07 7.26 -2.37
CA ASP A 359 1.19 8.15 -2.69
C ASP A 359 2.54 7.50 -2.35
N HIS A 360 2.61 6.64 -1.33
CA HIS A 360 3.84 5.93 -0.97
C HIS A 360 4.29 4.97 -2.07
N ILE A 361 3.41 4.09 -2.56
CA ILE A 361 3.76 3.15 -3.63
C ILE A 361 3.97 3.86 -4.97
N ALA A 362 3.24 4.95 -5.25
CA ALA A 362 3.46 5.78 -6.43
C ALA A 362 4.82 6.49 -6.37
N ALA A 363 5.23 7.00 -5.21
CA ALA A 363 6.57 7.58 -5.04
C ALA A 363 7.68 6.56 -5.28
N ILE A 364 7.48 5.28 -4.89
CA ILE A 364 8.44 4.22 -5.19
C ILE A 364 8.57 4.00 -6.71
N GLN A 365 7.45 3.93 -7.44
CA GLN A 365 7.48 3.84 -8.90
C GLN A 365 8.16 5.07 -9.52
N HIS A 366 7.80 6.27 -9.08
CA HIS A 366 8.39 7.52 -9.57
C HIS A 366 9.92 7.51 -9.44
N LEU A 367 10.44 7.18 -8.26
CA LEU A 367 11.88 7.12 -8.00
C LEU A 367 12.57 5.99 -8.79
N MET A 368 11.88 4.86 -8.98
CA MET A 368 12.37 3.76 -9.82
C MET A 368 12.50 4.19 -11.28
N MET A 369 11.52 4.95 -11.79
CA MET A 369 11.38 5.32 -13.19
C MET A 369 12.07 6.65 -13.56
N THR A 370 12.56 7.41 -12.58
CA THR A 370 13.27 8.69 -12.79
C THR A 370 14.78 8.49 -12.61
N PRO A 371 15.58 8.46 -13.70
CA PRO A 371 17.02 8.13 -13.64
C PRO A 371 17.86 9.07 -12.77
N GLU A 372 17.46 10.33 -12.66
CA GLU A 372 18.17 11.37 -11.91
C GLU A 372 18.01 11.23 -10.38
N CYS A 373 17.06 10.39 -9.93
CA CYS A 373 16.82 10.17 -8.52
C CYS A 373 17.84 9.20 -7.90
N GLU A 374 18.71 9.72 -7.02
CA GLU A 374 19.67 8.94 -6.23
C GLU A 374 19.78 9.46 -4.78
N GLY A 375 20.12 8.59 -3.83
CA GLY A 375 20.33 8.93 -2.42
C GLY A 375 19.05 8.88 -1.59
N ALA A 376 19.00 9.64 -0.50
CA ALA A 376 17.86 9.62 0.42
C ALA A 376 16.68 10.48 -0.11
N PHE A 377 15.46 9.97 0.05
CA PHE A 377 14.21 10.67 -0.24
C PHE A 377 13.22 10.50 0.92
N ASN A 378 12.63 11.59 1.38
CA ASN A 378 11.58 11.58 2.39
C ASN A 378 10.24 11.25 1.74
N LEU A 379 9.70 10.07 2.06
CA LEU A 379 8.36 9.67 1.65
C LEU A 379 7.36 10.09 2.73
N THR A 380 7.04 11.37 2.73
CA THR A 380 6.07 12.02 3.61
C THR A 380 5.15 12.91 2.80
N SER A 381 3.90 13.12 3.25
CA SER A 381 3.05 14.18 2.72
C SER A 381 3.73 15.54 3.00
N PRO A 382 3.61 16.51 2.08
CA PRO A 382 4.16 17.85 2.29
C PRO A 382 3.55 18.60 3.49
N ASN A 383 2.44 18.08 4.04
CA ASN A 383 1.69 18.67 5.14
C ASN A 383 1.75 17.80 6.42
N PRO A 384 2.88 17.80 7.15
CA PRO A 384 2.93 17.14 8.46
C PRO A 384 1.97 17.84 9.44
N VAL A 385 1.39 17.08 10.35
CA VAL A 385 0.40 17.61 11.33
C VAL A 385 0.83 17.32 12.75
N ARG A 386 0.27 18.04 13.72
CA ARG A 386 0.38 17.63 15.13
C ARG A 386 -0.45 16.38 15.39
N GLN A 387 0.00 15.52 16.30
CA GLN A 387 -0.74 14.31 16.65
C GLN A 387 -2.16 14.61 17.16
N LYS A 388 -2.36 15.69 17.93
CA LYS A 388 -3.70 16.14 18.36
C LYS A 388 -4.60 16.50 17.18
N GLN A 389 -4.05 17.12 16.14
CA GLN A 389 -4.77 17.41 14.91
C GLN A 389 -5.14 16.11 14.18
N PHE A 390 -4.20 15.17 14.06
CA PHE A 390 -4.48 13.85 13.49
C PHE A 390 -5.64 13.14 14.20
N ALA A 391 -5.59 13.04 15.53
CA ALA A 391 -6.64 12.40 16.32
C ALA A 391 -8.01 13.06 16.10
N ARG A 392 -8.05 14.41 16.09
CA ARG A 392 -9.28 15.16 15.84
C ARG A 392 -9.85 14.88 14.45
N VAL A 393 -9.00 14.86 13.41
CA VAL A 393 -9.43 14.59 12.02
C VAL A 393 -9.94 13.16 11.91
N LEU A 394 -9.24 12.17 12.46
CA LEU A 394 -9.67 10.77 12.44
C LEU A 394 -11.03 10.58 13.13
N GLY A 395 -11.25 11.19 14.29
CA GLY A 395 -12.56 11.20 14.96
C GLY A 395 -13.67 11.80 14.10
N ARG A 396 -13.39 12.93 13.44
CA ARG A 396 -14.34 13.58 12.51
C ARG A 396 -14.69 12.69 11.33
N VAL A 397 -13.69 12.06 10.70
CA VAL A 397 -13.89 11.16 9.55
C VAL A 397 -14.74 9.96 9.95
N LEU A 398 -14.47 9.37 11.11
CA LEU A 398 -15.22 8.23 11.64
C LEU A 398 -16.56 8.62 12.28
N ARG A 399 -16.86 9.92 12.42
CA ARG A 399 -18.02 10.45 13.15
C ARG A 399 -18.09 9.89 14.58
N ARG A 400 -16.97 9.98 15.29
CA ARG A 400 -16.79 9.53 16.68
C ARG A 400 -16.05 10.58 17.50
N PRO A 401 -16.33 10.68 18.81
CA PRO A 401 -15.54 11.52 19.70
C PRO A 401 -14.07 11.05 19.71
N ALA A 402 -13.15 12.01 19.72
CA ALA A 402 -11.71 11.75 19.69
C ALA A 402 -10.94 12.72 20.59
N PHE A 403 -11.30 12.76 21.87
CA PHE A 403 -10.74 13.70 22.84
C PHE A 403 -10.11 13.02 24.06
N ILE A 404 -10.18 11.69 24.18
CA ILE A 404 -9.62 10.96 25.32
C ILE A 404 -8.11 10.84 25.14
N PRO A 405 -7.27 11.59 25.88
CA PRO A 405 -5.84 11.48 25.74
C PRO A 405 -5.37 10.12 26.26
N LEU A 406 -4.51 9.43 25.52
CA LEU A 406 -3.84 8.23 25.99
C LEU A 406 -2.59 8.64 26.79
N PRO A 407 -2.58 8.51 28.13
CA PRO A 407 -1.50 9.05 28.94
C PRO A 407 -0.16 8.37 28.66
N GLY A 408 0.94 9.13 28.72
CA GLY A 408 2.29 8.62 28.47
C GLY A 408 2.70 7.46 29.39
N PHE A 409 2.21 7.40 30.63
CA PHE A 409 2.49 6.28 31.52
C PHE A 409 1.82 4.98 31.05
N VAL A 410 0.59 5.04 30.53
CA VAL A 410 -0.12 3.87 29.96
C VAL A 410 0.67 3.35 28.76
N LEU A 411 1.16 4.25 27.92
CA LEU A 411 2.01 3.89 26.78
C LEU A 411 3.31 3.21 27.23
N ARG A 412 3.99 3.74 28.25
CA ARG A 412 5.19 3.11 28.80
C ARG A 412 4.90 1.72 29.40
N ILE A 413 3.76 1.55 30.08
CA ILE A 413 3.34 0.24 30.61
C ILE A 413 3.08 -0.75 29.48
N VAL A 414 2.36 -0.34 28.42
CA VAL A 414 1.93 -1.23 27.33
C VAL A 414 3.08 -1.52 26.36
N PHE A 415 3.88 -0.51 26.01
CA PHE A 415 4.86 -0.56 24.93
C PHE A 415 6.31 -0.54 25.42
N GLY A 416 6.58 -0.20 26.69
CA GLY A 416 7.92 -0.16 27.25
C GLY A 416 8.78 0.94 26.60
N GLU A 417 10.04 0.61 26.33
CA GLU A 417 11.04 1.56 25.82
C GLU A 417 10.67 2.16 24.45
N LEU A 418 9.94 1.43 23.59
CA LEU A 418 9.53 1.95 22.27
C LEU A 418 8.51 3.09 22.35
N ALA A 419 7.80 3.21 23.49
CA ALA A 419 6.72 4.17 23.64
C ALA A 419 7.19 5.61 23.39
N ARG A 420 8.38 5.95 23.90
CA ARG A 420 8.93 7.29 23.79
C ARG A 420 9.30 7.64 22.33
N PRO A 421 10.29 6.98 21.71
CA PRO A 421 10.79 7.37 20.39
C PRO A 421 9.80 7.11 19.24
N LEU A 422 8.83 6.20 19.41
CA LEU A 422 7.89 5.86 18.33
C LEU A 422 6.51 6.50 18.48
N LEU A 423 6.07 6.84 19.70
CA LEU A 423 4.69 7.31 19.94
C LEU A 423 4.61 8.69 20.61
N LEU A 424 5.58 9.06 21.44
CA LEU A 424 5.57 10.32 22.20
C LEU A 424 6.45 11.41 21.59
N GLU A 425 7.40 11.02 20.74
CA GLU A 425 8.27 11.90 19.96
C GLU A 425 7.83 11.91 18.50
N GLY A 426 8.32 12.87 17.72
CA GLY A 426 7.96 12.98 16.31
C GLY A 426 8.79 14.01 15.58
N GLN A 427 8.71 14.00 14.25
CA GLN A 427 9.52 14.85 13.37
C GLN A 427 8.62 15.62 12.42
N LYS A 428 8.92 16.89 12.17
CA LYS A 428 8.27 17.71 11.14
C LYS A 428 9.08 17.59 9.84
N VAL A 429 8.78 16.55 9.06
CA VAL A 429 9.57 16.20 7.88
C VAL A 429 8.87 16.65 6.62
N HIS A 430 9.65 17.18 5.69
CA HIS A 430 9.21 17.66 4.40
C HIS A 430 9.87 16.83 3.27
N PRO A 431 9.11 16.49 2.20
CA PRO A 431 9.59 15.68 1.08
C PRO A 431 10.25 16.55 0.00
N HIS A 432 11.28 17.33 0.34
CA HIS A 432 11.80 18.37 -0.54
C HIS A 432 12.31 17.79 -1.87
N ARG A 433 13.21 16.80 -1.80
CA ARG A 433 13.78 16.18 -3.01
C ARG A 433 12.75 15.42 -3.84
N LEU A 434 11.74 14.84 -3.19
CA LEU A 434 10.66 14.14 -3.91
C LEU A 434 9.78 15.14 -4.68
N LEU A 435 9.51 16.32 -4.13
CA LEU A 435 8.81 17.39 -4.85
C LEU A 435 9.66 17.94 -6.00
N GLU A 436 10.96 18.15 -5.78
CA GLU A 436 11.90 18.63 -6.81
C GLU A 436 12.04 17.66 -7.99
N SER A 437 11.88 16.36 -7.76
CA SER A 437 11.89 15.37 -8.84
C SER A 437 10.59 15.34 -9.67
N GLY A 438 9.65 16.24 -9.39
CA GLY A 438 8.38 16.36 -10.12
C GLY A 438 7.28 15.43 -9.62
N PHE A 439 7.45 14.76 -8.47
CA PHE A 439 6.40 13.89 -7.95
C PHE A 439 5.19 14.70 -7.46
N GLU A 440 4.04 14.45 -8.05
CA GLU A 440 2.77 15.05 -7.62
C GLU A 440 2.05 14.16 -6.60
N PHE A 441 1.72 14.70 -5.42
CA PHE A 441 0.90 13.99 -4.44
C PHE A 441 -0.58 14.05 -4.80
N ARG A 442 -1.27 12.90 -4.82
CA ARG A 442 -2.71 12.81 -5.08
C ARG A 442 -3.54 13.08 -3.84
N THR A 443 -3.00 12.78 -2.65
CA THR A 443 -3.70 12.99 -1.37
C THR A 443 -2.85 13.73 -0.33
N PRO A 444 -2.40 14.97 -0.60
CA PRO A 444 -1.55 15.73 0.33
C PRO A 444 -2.31 16.21 1.58
N ASN A 445 -3.64 16.24 1.55
CA ASN A 445 -4.49 16.64 2.67
C ASN A 445 -4.91 15.44 3.53
N LEU A 446 -4.70 15.54 4.85
CA LEU A 446 -4.97 14.45 5.79
C LEU A 446 -6.44 14.04 5.83
N GLU A 447 -7.38 14.99 5.84
CA GLU A 447 -8.79 14.65 5.96
C GLU A 447 -9.28 13.92 4.70
N GLU A 448 -8.88 14.41 3.52
CA GLU A 448 -9.22 13.80 2.24
C GLU A 448 -8.62 12.39 2.13
N SER A 449 -7.34 12.23 2.46
CA SER A 449 -6.68 10.92 2.47
C SER A 449 -7.37 9.93 3.39
N LEU A 450 -7.70 10.34 4.63
CA LEU A 450 -8.41 9.49 5.58
C LEU A 450 -9.83 9.15 5.12
N ARG A 451 -10.54 10.08 4.49
CA ARG A 451 -11.88 9.81 3.94
C ARG A 451 -11.81 8.81 2.82
N ASP A 452 -10.80 8.91 1.97
CA ASP A 452 -10.62 8.04 0.84
C ASP A 452 -10.33 6.60 1.27
N ILE A 453 -9.29 6.40 2.08
CA ILE A 453 -8.89 5.05 2.52
C ILE A 453 -9.88 4.40 3.52
N LEU A 454 -10.86 5.14 4.03
CA LEU A 454 -11.90 4.64 4.94
C LEU A 454 -13.31 4.61 4.32
N GLY A 455 -13.46 4.97 3.04
CA GLY A 455 -14.76 4.99 2.36
C GLY A 455 -15.76 5.97 2.97
N ALA A 456 -15.25 7.06 3.55
CA ALA A 456 -15.97 8.05 4.33
C ALA A 456 -16.10 9.40 3.60
N TRP A 457 -16.29 9.35 2.28
CA TRP A 457 -16.51 10.51 1.42
C TRP A 457 -17.74 11.33 1.85
N LYS A 458 -17.73 12.62 1.52
CA LYS A 458 -18.88 13.50 1.78
C LYS A 458 -19.96 13.21 0.71
N PRO A 459 -21.26 13.36 1.02
CA PRO A 459 -22.35 13.03 0.10
C PRO A 459 -22.32 13.71 -1.28
N ASN A 460 -21.52 14.77 -1.47
CA ASN A 460 -21.41 15.56 -2.70
C ASN A 460 -19.99 15.56 -3.30
N SER A 461 -19.13 14.58 -2.96
CA SER A 461 -17.73 14.55 -3.44
C SER A 461 -17.44 13.52 -4.53
N THR A 462 -18.46 13.09 -5.29
CA THR A 462 -18.26 12.40 -6.57
C THR A 462 -17.90 13.44 -7.61
N SER A 463 -16.68 13.38 -8.11
CA SER A 463 -16.18 14.14 -9.25
C SER A 463 -16.97 13.79 -10.50
N LEU A 464 -17.18 14.79 -11.35
CA LEU A 464 -17.58 14.68 -12.75
C LEU A 464 -16.58 13.82 -13.53
#